data_AF-A0A7V3KYY7-F1
#
_entry.id   AF-A0A7V3KYY7-F1
#
_cell.length_a   1.000
_cell.length_b   1.000
_cell.length_c   1.000
_cell.angle_alpha   90.00
_cell.angle_beta   90.00
_cell.angle_gamma   90.00
#
_symmetry.space_group_name_H-M   'P 1'
#
loop_
_entity.id
_entity.type
_entity.pdbx_description
1 polymer ?
#
loop_
_entity_poly.entity_id
_entity_poly.type
_entity_poly.pdbx_seq_one_letter_code
_entity_poly.pdbx_strand_id
1 'polypeptide(L)'
;MKIKLFIITIIITMFNINPSQGLSKDRAPVIHIGKYHLLSCGHNSVLLDESRGLSMDILTETKLANWTSQVIKEKYLSLTIKVELDNNGFPIQLDQAYDSNPRLQIISQGPNQVAARIFFSLYSQDEISYGTGTIDLYIFDGRINIIPSIFIDYKEKLKIFRAGLTLTLPAGGNRFEIKNPLCKFEKEMWIQKFGEDRARFELSLENKAGQKAIIGWLRNRYPKFLYLREIDQDPQKDKLYEKWPPWISQRGPQFGWKFNEDSALEGRTPEDGPWTLNFLWVSNGCEVPRGGYQAFNSPLVIALGKTESEVEMNWESYSNPKKPVAIQGDFRFYNEIEGVYEIDSKGKPLEVIFDGTENLTDRQIVARIWNFKGSGGYEFKADGQPVLYSLLNDGDLIDDPMVFIKKEATGPARQAIVSFHLPKGKKIKLKMQATAGMQLTYQMYSELETY
;
A
#
# COMPACT_ATOMS: atom_id res chain seq x y z
N MET A 1 15.48 -21.06 49.61
CA MET A 1 14.69 -20.45 48.53
C MET A 1 15.62 -20.24 47.34
N LYS A 2 15.55 -21.12 46.32
CA LYS A 2 16.45 -21.09 45.15
C LYS A 2 15.70 -20.54 43.95
N ILE A 3 16.08 -19.35 43.50
CA ILE A 3 15.60 -18.76 42.25
C ILE A 3 16.33 -19.48 41.11
N LYS A 4 15.60 -20.28 40.32
CA LYS A 4 16.10 -20.84 39.06
C LYS A 4 16.03 -19.77 38.00
N LEU A 5 17.19 -19.27 37.58
CA LEU A 5 17.36 -18.44 36.39
C LEU A 5 17.03 -19.31 35.16
N PHE A 6 15.90 -19.05 34.51
CA PHE A 6 15.62 -19.63 33.19
C PHE A 6 16.40 -18.82 32.16
N ILE A 7 17.52 -19.37 31.69
CA ILE A 7 18.22 -18.87 30.50
C ILE A 7 17.39 -19.32 29.31
N ILE A 8 16.64 -18.39 28.72
CA ILE A 8 15.99 -18.59 27.42
C ILE A 8 17.07 -18.40 26.36
N THR A 9 17.56 -19.50 25.81
CA THR A 9 18.40 -19.49 24.60
C THR A 9 17.52 -19.08 23.43
N ILE A 10 17.60 -17.82 23.02
CA ILE A 10 17.05 -17.36 21.73
C ILE A 10 17.94 -17.95 20.65
N ILE A 11 17.46 -18.97 19.95
CA ILE A 11 18.10 -19.46 18.73
C ILE A 11 17.84 -18.42 17.65
N ILE A 12 18.81 -17.55 17.42
CA ILE A 12 18.87 -16.75 16.20
C ILE A 12 19.26 -17.72 15.08
N THR A 13 18.28 -18.17 14.31
CA THR A 13 18.55 -18.95 13.10
C THR A 13 19.18 -18.01 12.07
N MET A 14 20.51 -18.00 11.98
CA MET A 14 21.21 -17.51 10.80
C MET A 14 20.89 -18.46 9.65
N PHE A 15 20.03 -18.04 8.72
CA PHE A 15 19.74 -18.78 7.51
C PHE A 15 20.96 -18.77 6.59
N ASN A 16 21.63 -19.92 6.45
CA ASN A 16 22.49 -20.21 5.32
C ASN A 16 21.59 -20.44 4.09
N ILE A 17 21.58 -19.50 3.15
CA ILE A 17 20.77 -19.59 1.93
C ILE A 17 21.44 -20.60 0.98
N ASN A 18 20.81 -21.77 0.81
CA ASN A 18 21.23 -22.76 -0.16
C ASN A 18 20.57 -22.45 -1.53
N PRO A 19 21.31 -22.19 -2.63
CA PRO A 19 20.76 -21.60 -3.86
C PRO A 19 19.89 -22.53 -4.73
N SER A 20 19.71 -23.80 -4.35
CA SER A 20 19.22 -24.84 -5.27
C SER A 20 17.83 -25.40 -4.95
N GLN A 21 17.03 -24.75 -4.09
CA GLN A 21 15.64 -25.15 -3.85
C GLN A 21 14.67 -24.05 -4.30
N GLY A 22 13.60 -24.45 -4.99
CA GLY A 22 12.58 -23.56 -5.55
C GLY A 22 11.95 -22.63 -4.51
N LEU A 23 11.47 -21.49 -5.00
CA LEU A 23 10.80 -20.38 -4.29
C LEU A 23 10.02 -20.82 -3.04
N SER A 24 10.67 -20.86 -1.88
CA SER A 24 10.01 -21.16 -0.59
C SER A 24 9.56 -19.88 0.10
N LYS A 25 8.60 -20.05 1.02
CA LYS A 25 8.02 -19.03 1.92
C LYS A 25 9.01 -18.44 2.95
N ASP A 26 10.31 -18.65 2.77
CA ASP A 26 11.36 -18.39 3.77
C ASP A 26 12.18 -17.11 3.49
N ARG A 27 11.66 -16.19 2.67
CA ARG A 27 12.35 -14.92 2.39
C ARG A 27 12.08 -13.91 3.50
N ALA A 28 13.12 -13.16 3.89
CA ALA A 28 12.94 -11.99 4.71
C ALA A 28 12.04 -10.98 3.95
N PRO A 29 10.95 -10.50 4.56
CA PRO A 29 10.02 -9.57 3.91
C PRO A 29 10.64 -8.22 3.59
N VAL A 30 11.72 -7.84 4.28
CA VAL A 30 12.46 -6.59 4.09
C VAL A 30 13.95 -6.90 4.00
N ILE A 31 14.63 -6.34 2.99
CA ILE A 31 16.07 -6.49 2.78
C ILE A 31 16.68 -5.12 2.47
N HIS A 32 17.74 -4.75 3.19
CA HIS A 32 18.49 -3.50 3.02
C HIS A 32 19.87 -3.78 2.43
N ILE A 33 20.23 -3.17 1.31
CA ILE A 33 21.51 -3.38 0.61
C ILE A 33 22.04 -2.05 0.06
N GLY A 34 22.97 -1.45 0.80
CA GLY A 34 23.47 -0.11 0.45
C GLY A 34 22.30 0.86 0.33
N LYS A 35 22.21 1.54 -0.81
CA LYS A 35 21.15 2.51 -1.14
C LYS A 35 19.81 1.91 -1.60
N TYR A 36 19.65 0.59 -1.53
CA TYR A 36 18.49 -0.12 -2.04
C TYR A 36 17.74 -0.85 -0.93
N HIS A 37 16.41 -0.76 -0.97
CA HIS A 37 15.52 -1.44 -0.02
C HIS A 37 14.53 -2.28 -0.80
N LEU A 38 14.53 -3.58 -0.55
CA LEU A 38 13.55 -4.51 -1.11
C LEU A 38 12.47 -4.80 -0.09
N LEU A 39 11.22 -4.59 -0.46
CA LEU A 39 10.04 -4.95 0.30
C LEU A 39 9.28 -6.02 -0.47
N SER A 40 9.02 -7.17 0.15
CA SER A 40 8.46 -8.35 -0.54
C SER A 40 7.38 -9.05 0.30
N CYS A 41 6.28 -9.43 -0.35
CA CYS A 41 5.27 -10.32 0.21
C CYS A 41 4.73 -11.23 -0.90
N GLY A 42 4.81 -12.55 -0.69
CA GLY A 42 4.45 -13.52 -1.72
C GLY A 42 5.27 -13.33 -3.00
N HIS A 43 4.60 -13.17 -4.13
CA HIS A 43 5.24 -12.94 -5.43
C HIS A 43 5.51 -11.47 -5.76
N ASN A 44 5.06 -10.55 -4.90
CA ASN A 44 5.21 -9.11 -5.13
C ASN A 44 6.46 -8.57 -4.48
N SER A 45 7.15 -7.68 -5.19
CA SER A 45 8.34 -7.02 -4.67
C SER A 45 8.41 -5.58 -5.15
N VAL A 46 8.81 -4.72 -4.23
CA VAL A 46 9.02 -3.29 -4.41
C VAL A 46 10.46 -2.98 -4.07
N LEU A 47 11.18 -2.38 -5.02
CA LEU A 47 12.52 -1.87 -4.83
C LEU A 47 12.47 -0.36 -4.65
N LEU A 48 13.06 0.13 -3.58
CA LEU A 48 13.23 1.55 -3.30
C LEU A 48 14.71 1.92 -3.47
N ASP A 49 14.97 3.08 -4.05
CA ASP A 49 16.32 3.58 -4.36
C ASP A 49 16.58 4.93 -3.68
N GLU A 50 17.40 4.95 -2.63
CA GLU A 50 17.75 6.18 -1.88
C GLU A 50 18.41 7.23 -2.79
N SER A 51 19.15 6.82 -3.82
CA SER A 51 19.77 7.79 -4.76
C SER A 51 18.77 8.50 -5.67
N ARG A 52 17.50 8.11 -5.59
CA ARG A 52 16.38 8.74 -6.29
C ARG A 52 15.27 9.08 -5.30
N GLY A 53 15.59 9.57 -4.11
CA GLY A 53 14.58 9.98 -3.12
C GLY A 53 13.64 8.86 -2.70
N LEU A 54 14.12 7.60 -2.68
CA LEU A 54 13.31 6.39 -2.50
C LEU A 54 12.21 6.21 -3.56
N SER A 55 12.46 6.68 -4.79
CA SER A 55 11.61 6.35 -5.95
C SER A 55 11.47 4.84 -6.09
N MET A 56 10.31 4.42 -6.58
CA MET A 56 9.88 3.04 -6.53
C MET A 56 10.06 2.33 -7.87
N ASP A 57 10.51 1.09 -7.84
CA ASP A 57 10.37 0.13 -8.92
C ASP A 57 9.57 -1.08 -8.44
N ILE A 58 8.52 -1.46 -9.16
CA ILE A 58 7.82 -2.72 -8.95
C ILE A 58 8.54 -3.78 -9.77
N LEU A 59 8.89 -4.88 -9.13
CA LEU A 59 9.58 -6.00 -9.76
C LEU A 59 8.59 -7.15 -9.98
N THR A 60 8.75 -7.86 -11.10
CA THR A 60 8.12 -9.18 -11.24
C THR A 60 9.03 -10.27 -10.65
N GLU A 61 8.46 -11.47 -10.43
CA GLU A 61 9.08 -12.61 -9.73
C GLU A 61 10.60 -12.59 -9.68
N THR A 62 11.16 -12.04 -8.59
CA THR A 62 12.59 -11.88 -8.49
C THR A 62 13.19 -13.23 -8.13
N LYS A 63 13.91 -13.85 -9.07
CA LYS A 63 14.86 -14.94 -8.75
C LYS A 63 16.06 -14.31 -8.06
N LEU A 64 15.90 -14.04 -6.76
CA LEU A 64 16.89 -13.44 -5.85
C LEU A 64 18.22 -14.22 -5.72
N ALA A 65 18.39 -15.35 -6.40
CA ALA A 65 19.58 -16.20 -6.27
C ALA A 65 20.89 -15.48 -6.62
N ASN A 66 20.84 -14.40 -7.42
CA ASN A 66 21.99 -13.54 -7.72
C ASN A 66 21.56 -12.07 -7.76
N TRP A 67 21.68 -11.35 -6.63
CA TRP A 67 21.49 -9.89 -6.54
C TRP A 67 22.63 -9.09 -7.19
N THR A 68 23.01 -9.47 -8.41
CA THR A 68 23.89 -8.67 -9.26
C THR A 68 23.08 -7.60 -10.01
N SER A 69 23.75 -6.72 -10.75
CA SER A 69 23.19 -5.67 -11.63
C SER A 69 22.05 -6.10 -12.59
N GLN A 70 21.74 -7.39 -12.65
CA GLN A 70 20.62 -7.98 -13.38
C GLN A 70 19.24 -7.66 -12.76
N VAL A 71 19.10 -7.52 -11.43
CA VAL A 71 17.82 -7.21 -10.77
C VAL A 71 17.25 -5.86 -11.22
N ILE A 72 18.13 -4.90 -11.54
CA ILE A 72 17.77 -3.57 -12.04
C ILE A 72 17.17 -3.64 -13.46
N LYS A 73 17.34 -4.74 -14.19
CA LYS A 73 16.86 -4.91 -15.57
C LYS A 73 15.46 -5.52 -15.68
N GLU A 74 14.92 -6.11 -14.61
CA GLU A 74 13.61 -6.80 -14.60
C GLU A 74 12.52 -5.96 -13.92
N LYS A 75 12.55 -4.64 -14.12
CA LYS A 75 11.51 -3.73 -13.60
C LYS A 75 10.23 -3.94 -14.38
N TYR A 76 9.11 -4.07 -13.68
CA TYR A 76 7.79 -4.07 -14.29
C TYR A 76 7.33 -2.65 -14.60
N LEU A 77 7.42 -1.76 -13.61
CA LEU A 77 7.12 -0.34 -13.73
C LEU A 77 7.86 0.46 -12.66
N SER A 78 8.14 1.73 -12.94
CA SER A 78 8.75 2.68 -12.02
C SER A 78 7.74 3.75 -11.63
N LEU A 79 7.76 4.22 -10.38
CA LEU A 79 6.92 5.32 -9.91
C LEU A 79 7.77 6.42 -9.28
N THR A 80 7.45 7.67 -9.61
CA THR A 80 8.00 8.87 -8.96
C THR A 80 6.92 9.96 -8.91
N ILE A 81 7.01 10.83 -7.91
CA ILE A 81 6.16 12.01 -7.79
C ILE A 81 6.84 13.20 -8.46
N LYS A 82 6.06 13.93 -9.26
CA LYS A 82 6.53 15.13 -9.97
C LYS A 82 5.56 16.28 -9.80
N VAL A 83 6.11 17.48 -9.68
CA VAL A 83 5.36 18.73 -9.56
C VAL A 83 6.02 19.78 -10.44
N GLU A 84 5.22 20.50 -11.22
CA GLU A 84 5.63 21.66 -11.99
C GLU A 84 4.99 22.89 -11.36
N LEU A 85 5.82 23.85 -10.98
CA LEU A 85 5.41 25.12 -10.40
C LEU A 85 5.70 26.25 -11.39
N ASP A 86 4.95 27.35 -11.24
CA ASP A 86 5.25 28.64 -11.85
C ASP A 86 5.51 29.65 -10.73
N ASN A 87 6.65 30.32 -10.79
CA ASN A 87 6.98 31.43 -9.90
C ASN A 87 7.22 32.68 -10.74
N ASN A 88 6.21 33.52 -10.91
CA ASN A 88 6.27 34.74 -11.73
C ASN A 88 6.66 34.51 -13.21
N GLY A 89 6.12 33.48 -13.85
CA GLY A 89 6.44 33.13 -15.24
C GLY A 89 7.71 32.30 -15.40
N PHE A 90 8.38 31.94 -14.30
CA PHE A 90 9.53 31.03 -14.31
C PHE A 90 9.08 29.61 -13.92
N PRO A 91 9.16 28.64 -14.85
CA PRO A 91 8.80 27.26 -14.55
C PRO A 91 9.85 26.61 -13.65
N ILE A 92 9.39 25.88 -12.63
CA ILE A 92 10.22 25.14 -11.68
C ILE A 92 9.73 23.70 -11.66
N GLN A 93 10.63 22.76 -11.94
CA GLN A 93 10.34 21.33 -11.84
C GLN A 93 10.81 20.80 -10.50
N LEU A 94 9.92 20.11 -9.80
CA LEU A 94 10.21 19.30 -8.62
C LEU A 94 10.03 17.83 -8.94
N ASP A 95 10.92 17.01 -8.39
CA ASP A 95 10.87 15.55 -8.52
C ASP A 95 11.23 14.94 -7.17
N GLN A 96 10.49 13.92 -6.73
CA GLN A 96 10.88 13.12 -5.56
C GLN A 96 12.32 12.64 -5.71
N ALA A 97 12.75 12.31 -6.93
CA ALA A 97 14.11 11.83 -7.18
C ALA A 97 15.23 12.82 -6.85
N TYR A 98 14.91 14.10 -6.62
CA TYR A 98 15.89 15.11 -6.22
C TYR A 98 16.12 15.18 -4.71
N ASP A 99 15.34 14.45 -3.90
CA ASP A 99 15.63 14.36 -2.47
C ASP A 99 16.87 13.50 -2.21
N SER A 100 17.89 14.11 -1.62
CA SER A 100 19.14 13.44 -1.24
C SER A 100 19.07 12.76 0.12
N ASN A 101 18.08 13.09 0.96
CA ASN A 101 17.92 12.56 2.31
C ASN A 101 16.49 12.03 2.55
N PRO A 102 15.99 11.11 1.70
CA PRO A 102 14.68 10.50 1.93
C PRO A 102 14.75 9.55 3.13
N ARG A 103 13.62 9.32 3.80
CA ARG A 103 13.54 8.37 4.93
C ARG A 103 12.55 7.27 4.64
N LEU A 104 12.98 6.02 4.79
CA LEU A 104 12.10 4.85 4.85
C LEU A 104 11.75 4.56 6.31
N GLN A 105 10.53 4.15 6.57
CA GLN A 105 10.09 3.61 7.86
C GLN A 105 9.31 2.33 7.62
N ILE A 106 9.73 1.21 8.22
CA ILE A 106 8.98 -0.04 8.17
C ILE A 106 7.87 0.00 9.24
N ILE A 107 6.61 -0.04 8.79
CA ILE A 107 5.44 0.00 9.66
C ILE A 107 5.12 -1.41 10.19
N SER A 108 5.13 -2.40 9.30
CA SER A 108 4.80 -3.78 9.65
C SER A 108 5.46 -4.73 8.67
N GLN A 109 5.88 -5.89 9.16
CA GLN A 109 6.37 -6.96 8.32
C GLN A 109 5.96 -8.30 8.91
N GLY A 110 5.59 -9.24 8.05
CA GLY A 110 5.24 -10.59 8.43
C GLY A 110 4.94 -11.47 7.22
N PRO A 111 4.54 -12.72 7.44
CA PRO A 111 4.31 -13.68 6.35
C PRO A 111 3.20 -13.26 5.36
N ASN A 112 2.29 -12.37 5.78
CA ASN A 112 1.11 -12.01 4.99
C ASN A 112 1.12 -10.58 4.46
N GLN A 113 2.04 -9.74 4.93
CA GLN A 113 2.13 -8.35 4.50
C GLN A 113 3.50 -7.73 4.75
N VAL A 114 3.79 -6.69 3.98
CA VAL A 114 4.77 -5.67 4.31
C VAL A 114 4.10 -4.31 4.20
N ALA A 115 4.22 -3.50 5.24
CA ALA A 115 3.79 -2.11 5.25
C ALA A 115 4.98 -1.20 5.53
N ALA A 116 5.14 -0.16 4.73
CA ALA A 116 6.22 0.80 4.88
C ALA A 116 5.78 2.20 4.47
N ARG A 117 6.53 3.20 4.92
CA ARG A 117 6.33 4.59 4.60
C ARG A 117 7.62 5.21 4.12
N ILE A 118 7.51 5.97 3.05
CA ILE A 118 8.57 6.82 2.53
C ILE A 118 8.23 8.24 2.93
N PHE A 119 9.21 8.98 3.44
CA PHE A 119 9.18 10.43 3.62
C PHE A 119 10.20 11.04 2.66
N PHE A 120 9.81 12.12 2.00
CA PHE A 120 10.71 12.84 1.12
C PHE A 120 10.36 14.34 1.09
N SER A 121 11.31 15.14 0.67
CA SER A 121 11.14 16.56 0.37
C SER A 121 11.02 16.79 -1.13
N LEU A 122 10.25 17.81 -1.53
CA LEU A 122 10.10 18.19 -2.94
C LEU A 122 11.05 19.32 -3.27
N TYR A 123 12.20 18.97 -3.84
CA TYR A 123 13.26 19.88 -4.25
C TYR A 123 13.17 20.24 -5.74
N SER A 124 13.59 21.45 -6.09
CA SER A 124 13.98 21.79 -7.46
C SER A 124 15.36 21.22 -7.79
N GLN A 125 15.78 21.29 -9.06
CA GLN A 125 17.15 20.93 -9.46
C GLN A 125 18.23 21.76 -8.75
N ASP A 126 17.90 23.00 -8.36
CA ASP A 126 18.78 23.88 -7.58
C ASP A 126 18.72 23.63 -6.06
N GLU A 127 18.22 22.46 -5.63
CA GLU A 127 18.14 22.05 -4.22
C GLU A 127 17.28 22.97 -3.32
N ILE A 128 16.34 23.70 -3.90
CA ILE A 128 15.39 24.52 -3.13
C ILE A 128 14.14 23.69 -2.81
N SER A 129 13.82 23.53 -1.52
CA SER A 129 12.58 22.85 -1.09
C SER A 129 11.35 23.74 -1.32
N TYR A 130 10.27 23.13 -1.80
CA TYR A 130 8.95 23.75 -1.97
C TYR A 130 7.84 22.96 -1.27
N GLY A 131 8.20 21.94 -0.49
CA GLY A 131 7.23 21.09 0.16
C GLY A 131 7.79 19.75 0.58
N THR A 132 6.89 18.88 1.04
CA THR A 132 7.19 17.53 1.50
C THR A 132 6.18 16.54 0.96
N GLY A 133 6.49 15.25 1.06
CA GLY A 133 5.55 14.20 0.75
C GLY A 133 5.84 12.90 1.47
N THR A 134 4.85 12.02 1.38
CA THR A 134 4.94 10.65 1.87
C THR A 134 4.35 9.68 0.86
N ILE A 135 4.84 8.44 0.85
CA ILE A 135 4.18 7.32 0.16
C ILE A 135 3.99 6.21 1.19
N ASP A 136 2.73 5.86 1.45
CA ASP A 136 2.41 4.63 2.18
C ASP A 136 2.31 3.45 1.24
N LEU A 137 2.87 2.33 1.67
CA LEU A 137 2.95 1.09 0.92
C LEU A 137 2.36 -0.04 1.74
N TYR A 138 1.44 -0.79 1.14
CA TYR A 138 0.94 -2.05 1.69
C TYR A 138 1.05 -3.13 0.61
N ILE A 139 2.02 -4.01 0.80
CA ILE A 139 2.34 -5.12 -0.08
C ILE A 139 1.71 -6.38 0.50
N PHE A 140 0.79 -6.96 -0.25
CA PHE A 140 0.20 -8.26 0.01
C PHE A 140 0.61 -9.21 -1.12
N ASP A 141 0.33 -10.50 -0.96
CA ASP A 141 0.41 -11.40 -2.10
C ASP A 141 -0.65 -11.00 -3.15
N GLY A 142 -0.24 -10.92 -4.43
CA GLY A 142 -1.11 -10.55 -5.55
C GLY A 142 -1.48 -9.07 -5.72
N ARG A 143 -1.22 -8.18 -4.74
CA ARG A 143 -1.44 -6.73 -4.87
C ARG A 143 -0.48 -5.83 -4.09
N ILE A 144 -0.31 -4.60 -4.57
CA ILE A 144 0.40 -3.50 -3.90
C ILE A 144 -0.54 -2.30 -3.82
N ASN A 145 -0.75 -1.76 -2.62
CA ASN A 145 -1.47 -0.50 -2.40
C ASN A 145 -0.44 0.60 -2.16
N ILE A 146 -0.63 1.73 -2.83
CA ILE A 146 0.27 2.88 -2.82
C ILE A 146 -0.57 4.12 -2.51
N ILE A 147 -0.16 4.91 -1.53
CA ILE A 147 -0.87 6.12 -1.13
C ILE A 147 0.11 7.30 -1.14
N PRO A 148 0.36 7.91 -2.29
CA PRO A 148 1.10 9.16 -2.33
C PRO A 148 0.32 10.29 -1.64
N SER A 149 1.05 11.09 -0.87
CA SER A 149 0.58 12.36 -0.29
C SER A 149 1.68 13.40 -0.46
N ILE A 150 1.33 14.61 -0.88
CA ILE A 150 2.26 15.74 -1.01
C ILE A 150 1.66 17.02 -0.46
N PHE A 151 2.53 17.89 0.04
CA PHE A 151 2.22 19.17 0.64
C PHE A 151 3.15 20.21 0.03
N ILE A 152 2.59 21.14 -0.74
CA ILE A 152 3.34 22.23 -1.39
C ILE A 152 3.17 23.49 -0.56
N ASP A 153 4.28 24.04 -0.06
CA ASP A 153 4.29 25.19 0.83
C ASP A 153 4.01 26.49 0.08
N TYR A 154 3.34 27.42 0.75
CA TYR A 154 3.11 28.75 0.21
C TYR A 154 4.43 29.51 0.03
N LYS A 155 4.63 30.04 -1.17
CA LYS A 155 5.57 31.14 -1.45
C LYS A 155 4.85 32.22 -2.24
N GLU A 156 5.26 33.47 -2.05
CA GLU A 156 4.60 34.59 -2.72
C GLU A 156 4.65 34.40 -4.24
N LYS A 157 3.49 34.53 -4.90
CA LYS A 157 3.32 34.41 -6.37
C LYS A 157 3.62 33.01 -6.94
N LEU A 158 3.71 31.99 -6.10
CA LEU A 158 3.85 30.60 -6.50
C LEU A 158 2.50 30.00 -6.94
N LYS A 159 2.49 29.33 -8.10
CA LYS A 159 1.36 28.55 -8.61
C LYS A 159 1.81 27.13 -8.90
N ILE A 160 0.94 26.15 -8.66
CA ILE A 160 1.17 24.76 -9.06
C ILE A 160 0.60 24.59 -10.46
N PHE A 161 1.43 24.39 -11.47
CA PHE A 161 0.97 24.16 -12.84
C PHE A 161 0.50 22.72 -13.02
N ARG A 162 1.32 21.75 -12.59
CA ARG A 162 1.02 20.31 -12.65
C ARG A 162 1.50 19.61 -11.38
N ALA A 163 0.76 18.61 -10.92
CA ALA A 163 1.16 17.78 -9.78
C ALA A 163 0.58 16.38 -9.93
N GLY A 164 1.42 15.35 -9.79
CA GLY A 164 0.97 13.98 -9.93
C GLY A 164 2.00 12.90 -9.63
N LEU A 165 1.54 11.66 -9.75
CA LEU A 165 2.33 10.44 -9.71
C LEU A 165 2.57 9.96 -11.14
N THR A 166 3.83 9.83 -11.53
CA THR A 166 4.24 9.34 -12.84
C THR A 166 4.65 7.87 -12.75
N LEU A 167 3.99 7.02 -13.54
CA LEU A 167 4.36 5.64 -13.77
C LEU A 167 5.11 5.54 -15.10
N THR A 168 6.32 4.99 -15.07
CA THR A 168 7.15 4.78 -16.26
C THR A 168 7.30 3.30 -16.52
N LEU A 169 7.05 2.89 -17.76
CA LEU A 169 7.16 1.49 -18.18
C LEU A 169 8.46 1.28 -18.95
N PRO A 170 9.11 0.11 -18.82
CA PRO A 170 10.36 -0.18 -19.52
C PRO A 170 10.23 0.00 -21.04
N ALA A 171 11.28 0.51 -21.68
CA ALA A 171 11.28 0.73 -23.12
C ALA A 171 11.16 -0.57 -23.92
N GLY A 172 10.41 -0.51 -25.02
CA GLY A 172 10.32 -1.56 -26.04
C GLY A 172 9.06 -2.42 -25.95
N GLY A 173 8.02 -2.07 -26.71
CA GLY A 173 6.91 -2.91 -27.21
C GLY A 173 6.00 -3.61 -26.20
N ASN A 174 5.80 -3.01 -25.03
CA ASN A 174 4.69 -3.36 -24.14
C ASN A 174 3.35 -3.08 -24.83
N ARG A 175 2.31 -3.85 -24.48
CA ARG A 175 0.94 -3.71 -25.01
C ARG A 175 0.03 -3.20 -23.90
N PHE A 176 -0.88 -2.29 -24.24
CA PHE A 176 -1.80 -1.69 -23.30
C PHE A 176 -3.24 -1.92 -23.74
N GLU A 177 -4.06 -2.32 -22.79
CA GLU A 177 -5.50 -2.35 -22.98
C GLU A 177 -6.16 -1.62 -21.82
N ILE A 178 -6.77 -0.48 -22.13
CA ILE A 178 -7.63 0.22 -21.19
C ILE A 178 -9.01 -0.43 -21.29
N LYS A 179 -9.30 -1.40 -20.40
CA LYS A 179 -10.63 -2.02 -20.32
C LYS A 179 -11.61 -1.02 -19.69
N ASN A 180 -12.30 -0.28 -20.56
CA ASN A 180 -13.58 0.43 -20.32
C ASN A 180 -13.54 1.85 -19.67
N PRO A 181 -14.09 2.92 -20.33
CA PRO A 181 -14.40 3.04 -21.74
C PRO A 181 -13.52 4.06 -22.50
N LEU A 182 -13.21 3.69 -23.74
CA LEU A 182 -13.06 4.57 -24.91
C LEU A 182 -11.94 5.63 -24.90
N CYS A 183 -10.68 5.22 -24.69
CA CYS A 183 -9.58 5.96 -25.31
C CYS A 183 -9.12 5.23 -26.57
N LYS A 184 -9.52 5.73 -27.75
CA LYS A 184 -8.83 5.38 -28.99
C LYS A 184 -7.50 6.13 -29.00
N PHE A 185 -6.41 5.39 -29.16
CA PHE A 185 -5.08 5.94 -29.39
C PHE A 185 -5.04 6.59 -30.78
N GLU A 186 -5.51 7.83 -30.89
CA GLU A 186 -5.43 8.58 -32.15
C GLU A 186 -4.25 9.57 -32.17
N LYS A 187 -3.52 9.73 -31.04
CA LYS A 187 -2.38 10.65 -30.88
C LYS A 187 -1.33 10.09 -29.91
N GLU A 188 -0.10 10.65 -29.96
CA GLU A 188 1.03 10.40 -29.03
C GLU A 188 0.73 10.68 -27.54
N MET A 189 -0.45 11.25 -27.24
CA MET A 189 -0.91 11.59 -25.91
C MET A 189 -2.44 11.44 -25.82
N TRP A 190 -2.92 10.94 -24.69
CA TRP A 190 -4.34 10.88 -24.34
C TRP A 190 -4.58 11.34 -22.90
N ILE A 191 -5.78 11.86 -22.63
CA ILE A 191 -6.17 12.42 -21.33
C ILE A 191 -7.57 11.93 -20.99
N GLN A 192 -7.74 11.37 -19.79
CA GLN A 192 -9.01 10.95 -19.21
C GLN A 192 -9.25 11.69 -17.90
N LYS A 193 -10.39 12.37 -17.76
CA LYS A 193 -10.72 13.11 -16.52
C LYS A 193 -11.17 12.16 -15.41
N PHE A 194 -10.84 12.49 -14.16
CA PHE A 194 -11.39 11.82 -12.98
C PHE A 194 -12.73 12.46 -12.62
N GLY A 195 -13.78 11.67 -12.32
CA GLY A 195 -15.06 12.29 -11.93
C GLY A 195 -16.35 11.56 -12.26
N GLU A 196 -16.31 10.53 -13.10
CA GLU A 196 -17.54 9.84 -13.47
C GLU A 196 -17.99 8.90 -12.35
N ASP A 197 -19.14 9.21 -11.74
CA ASP A 197 -19.67 8.59 -10.52
C ASP A 197 -19.97 7.07 -10.64
N ARG A 198 -19.74 6.44 -11.80
CA ARG A 198 -20.23 5.08 -12.09
C ARG A 198 -19.29 4.15 -12.84
N ALA A 199 -18.12 4.60 -13.29
CA ALA A 199 -17.18 3.73 -14.00
C ALA A 199 -16.17 3.08 -13.03
N ARG A 200 -15.95 1.76 -13.18
CA ARG A 200 -14.72 1.12 -12.68
C ARG A 200 -13.59 1.73 -13.50
N PHE A 201 -12.65 2.39 -12.83
CA PHE A 201 -11.49 2.93 -13.49
C PHE A 201 -10.30 2.04 -13.17
N GLU A 202 -9.95 1.23 -14.14
CA GLU A 202 -8.84 0.31 -14.10
C GLU A 202 -8.13 0.30 -15.45
N LEU A 203 -6.83 0.04 -15.43
CA LEU A 203 -5.98 -0.05 -16.60
C LEU A 203 -5.32 -1.41 -16.58
N SER A 204 -5.47 -2.18 -17.66
CA SER A 204 -4.73 -3.42 -17.83
C SER A 204 -3.44 -3.13 -18.59
N LEU A 205 -2.32 -3.50 -17.98
CA LEU A 205 -0.99 -3.39 -18.57
C LEU A 205 -0.48 -4.79 -18.88
N GLU A 206 0.08 -4.98 -20.08
CA GLU A 206 0.79 -6.20 -20.45
C GLU A 206 2.18 -5.86 -20.98
N ASN A 207 3.22 -6.40 -20.36
CA ASN A 207 4.57 -6.18 -20.87
C ASN A 207 4.93 -7.17 -21.99
N LYS A 208 6.07 -6.96 -22.66
CA LYS A 208 6.57 -7.86 -23.71
C LYS A 208 6.71 -9.33 -23.29
N ALA A 209 6.94 -9.59 -22.01
CA ALA A 209 7.08 -10.94 -21.47
C ALA A 209 5.71 -11.61 -21.21
N GLY A 210 4.60 -10.95 -21.57
CA GLY A 210 3.24 -11.44 -21.33
C GLY A 210 2.78 -11.30 -19.87
N GLN A 211 3.53 -10.56 -19.04
CA GLN A 211 3.16 -10.32 -17.65
C GLN A 211 2.12 -9.22 -17.58
N LYS A 212 1.05 -9.48 -16.82
CA LYS A 212 -0.11 -8.61 -16.73
C LYS A 212 -0.19 -7.92 -15.37
N ALA A 213 -0.75 -6.73 -15.37
CA ALA A 213 -1.14 -6.01 -14.16
C ALA A 213 -2.43 -5.26 -14.40
N ILE A 214 -3.20 -5.06 -13.34
CA ILE A 214 -4.31 -4.12 -13.32
C ILE A 214 -3.95 -3.00 -12.37
N ILE A 215 -3.97 -1.77 -12.86
CA ILE A 215 -3.83 -0.57 -12.05
C ILE A 215 -5.20 0.04 -11.89
N GLY A 216 -5.68 0.10 -10.65
CA GLY A 216 -6.93 0.75 -10.31
C GLY A 216 -6.72 1.84 -9.27
N TRP A 217 -7.65 2.79 -9.25
CA TRP A 217 -7.63 3.88 -8.29
C TRP A 217 -9.01 4.05 -7.65
N LEU A 218 -9.02 4.59 -6.43
CA LEU A 218 -10.29 4.72 -5.72
C LEU A 218 -11.14 5.86 -6.27
N ARG A 219 -12.45 5.59 -6.24
CA ARG A 219 -13.51 6.52 -6.62
C ARG A 219 -13.44 7.78 -5.75
N ASN A 220 -13.83 8.91 -6.35
CA ASN A 220 -13.58 10.24 -5.83
C ASN A 220 -14.20 10.56 -4.46
N ARG A 221 -13.50 11.47 -3.77
CA ARG A 221 -13.96 12.39 -2.75
C ARG A 221 -14.66 11.73 -1.55
N TYR A 222 -13.85 11.09 -0.70
CA TYR A 222 -14.30 10.84 0.66
C TYR A 222 -14.70 12.18 1.33
N PRO A 223 -15.82 12.25 2.07
CA PRO A 223 -16.21 13.47 2.78
C PRO A 223 -15.08 13.95 3.72
N LYS A 224 -15.09 15.25 4.07
CA LYS A 224 -14.06 15.88 4.95
C LYS A 224 -13.91 15.18 6.33
N PHE A 225 -14.87 14.33 6.69
CA PHE A 225 -14.82 13.40 7.81
C PHE A 225 -14.98 11.99 7.21
N LEU A 226 -13.91 11.21 7.13
CA LEU A 226 -13.88 9.98 6.31
C LEU A 226 -14.85 8.89 6.80
N TYR A 227 -15.55 8.25 5.86
CA TYR A 227 -16.13 6.91 6.04
C TYR A 227 -15.53 5.95 5.01
N LEU A 228 -15.06 4.81 5.51
CA LEU A 228 -14.71 3.61 4.73
C LEU A 228 -16.00 3.02 4.16
N ARG A 229 -15.93 2.02 3.26
CA ARG A 229 -17.16 1.34 2.82
C ARG A 229 -17.78 0.57 3.99
N GLU A 230 -18.57 1.26 4.82
CA GLU A 230 -19.50 0.67 5.75
C GLU A 230 -20.63 0.03 4.93
N ILE A 231 -20.85 -1.26 5.11
CA ILE A 231 -21.92 -2.01 4.42
C ILE A 231 -23.25 -1.89 5.21
N ASP A 232 -23.37 -0.91 6.11
CA ASP A 232 -24.58 -0.48 6.81
C ASP A 232 -24.32 0.89 7.47
N GLN A 233 -25.09 1.93 7.13
CA GLN A 233 -24.84 3.33 7.51
C GLN A 233 -25.65 3.76 8.75
N ASP A 234 -24.99 4.08 9.87
CA ASP A 234 -25.53 5.00 10.90
C ASP A 234 -24.39 5.78 11.59
N PRO A 235 -24.12 7.02 11.15
CA PRO A 235 -22.99 7.83 11.62
C PRO A 235 -23.14 8.39 13.04
N GLN A 236 -24.28 8.20 13.71
CA GLN A 236 -24.52 8.75 15.06
C GLN A 236 -23.99 7.86 16.19
N LYS A 237 -23.57 6.63 15.89
CA LYS A 237 -23.11 5.64 16.89
C LYS A 237 -21.59 5.44 16.90
N ASP A 238 -20.87 6.25 16.14
CA ASP A 238 -19.50 5.92 15.77
C ASP A 238 -18.47 6.35 16.84
N LYS A 239 -17.82 5.36 17.45
CA LYS A 239 -16.71 5.51 18.41
C LYS A 239 -15.33 5.51 17.73
N LEU A 240 -15.27 5.58 16.40
CA LEU A 240 -14.02 5.57 15.63
C LEU A 240 -13.07 6.73 15.96
N TYR A 241 -13.55 7.82 16.58
CA TYR A 241 -12.77 9.04 16.83
C TYR A 241 -11.49 8.87 17.67
N GLU A 242 -11.35 7.79 18.46
CA GLU A 242 -10.18 7.56 19.33
C GLU A 242 -9.21 6.48 18.81
N LYS A 243 -9.56 5.80 17.72
CA LYS A 243 -8.79 4.68 17.17
C LYS A 243 -8.97 4.67 15.66
N TRP A 244 -7.98 5.19 14.92
CA TRP A 244 -8.01 5.30 13.44
C TRP A 244 -9.00 6.41 12.97
N PRO A 245 -8.75 7.22 11.91
CA PRO A 245 -8.00 6.93 10.68
C PRO A 245 -6.57 7.52 10.60
N PRO A 246 -5.77 7.13 9.58
CA PRO A 246 -4.42 7.65 9.30
C PRO A 246 -4.37 9.19 9.22
N TRP A 247 -3.27 9.84 9.65
CA TRP A 247 -3.04 11.30 9.58
C TRP A 247 -3.22 11.91 8.17
N ILE A 248 -3.20 11.13 7.08
CA ILE A 248 -3.62 11.59 5.72
C ILE A 248 -5.05 12.17 5.74
N SER A 249 -5.93 11.63 6.60
CA SER A 249 -7.31 12.11 6.80
C SER A 249 -7.42 13.43 7.57
N GLN A 250 -6.37 13.84 8.29
CA GLN A 250 -6.44 14.96 9.24
C GLN A 250 -5.85 16.26 8.67
N ARG A 251 -5.13 16.21 7.55
CA ARG A 251 -4.47 17.37 6.92
C ARG A 251 -4.62 17.36 5.39
N GLY A 252 -5.80 17.63 4.87
CA GLY A 252 -5.94 17.86 3.42
C GLY A 252 -7.38 17.94 2.93
N PRO A 253 -7.58 18.34 1.66
CA PRO A 253 -8.87 18.19 0.97
C PRO A 253 -9.21 16.69 0.82
N GLN A 254 -10.38 16.43 0.23
CA GLN A 254 -10.95 15.08 0.09
C GLN A 254 -9.96 14.09 -0.54
N PHE A 255 -9.82 12.90 0.06
CA PHE A 255 -8.96 11.82 -0.43
C PHE A 255 -9.46 11.34 -1.80
N GLY A 256 -8.61 11.40 -2.82
CA GLY A 256 -8.94 10.95 -4.19
C GLY A 256 -8.36 11.80 -5.31
N TRP A 257 -8.28 11.20 -6.50
CA TRP A 257 -7.57 11.77 -7.63
C TRP A 257 -8.27 12.99 -8.24
N LYS A 258 -9.61 13.10 -8.14
CA LYS A 258 -10.35 14.32 -8.51
C LYS A 258 -10.22 15.42 -7.45
N PHE A 259 -9.13 16.17 -7.54
CA PHE A 259 -8.94 17.41 -6.81
C PHE A 259 -9.84 18.53 -7.38
N ASN A 260 -9.76 18.79 -8.69
CA ASN A 260 -10.56 19.77 -9.43
C ASN A 260 -11.02 19.19 -10.79
N GLU A 261 -11.63 20.01 -11.65
CA GLU A 261 -12.06 19.57 -13.00
C GLU A 261 -10.87 19.35 -13.96
N ASP A 262 -9.69 19.80 -13.58
CA ASP A 262 -8.48 19.61 -14.34
C ASP A 262 -7.79 18.27 -14.05
N SER A 263 -8.06 17.64 -12.91
CA SER A 263 -7.51 16.35 -12.54
C SER A 263 -7.74 15.28 -13.62
N ALA A 264 -6.69 14.55 -13.99
CA ALA A 264 -6.74 13.64 -15.11
C ALA A 264 -5.69 12.52 -15.01
N LEU A 265 -6.00 11.40 -15.65
CA LEU A 265 -5.03 10.42 -16.08
C LEU A 265 -4.54 10.80 -17.48
N GLU A 266 -3.23 10.97 -17.64
CA GLU A 266 -2.61 11.30 -18.93
C GLU A 266 -1.65 10.18 -19.32
N GLY A 267 -1.82 9.61 -20.50
CA GLY A 267 -0.84 8.67 -21.06
C GLY A 267 -0.07 9.31 -22.20
N ARG A 268 1.25 9.06 -22.26
CA ARG A 268 2.13 9.51 -23.34
C ARG A 268 2.95 8.37 -23.92
N THR A 269 3.10 8.43 -25.23
CA THR A 269 3.73 7.41 -26.06
C THR A 269 4.81 8.10 -26.92
N PRO A 270 5.99 8.40 -26.36
CA PRO A 270 7.02 9.08 -27.15
C PRO A 270 7.50 8.18 -28.29
N GLU A 271 7.82 8.78 -29.45
CA GLU A 271 8.34 8.07 -30.64
C GLU A 271 9.57 7.19 -30.31
N ASP A 272 10.46 7.66 -29.43
CA ASP A 272 11.73 6.99 -29.06
C ASP A 272 11.95 6.82 -27.54
N GLY A 273 10.89 6.75 -26.72
CA GLY A 273 11.03 6.76 -25.25
C GLY A 273 10.20 5.71 -24.49
N PRO A 274 10.39 5.62 -23.17
CA PRO A 274 9.53 4.80 -22.32
C PRO A 274 8.13 5.40 -22.27
N TRP A 275 7.14 4.52 -22.17
CA TRP A 275 5.75 4.94 -21.98
C TRP A 275 5.55 5.49 -20.58
N THR A 276 4.76 6.55 -20.45
CA THR A 276 4.42 7.15 -19.16
C THR A 276 2.91 7.26 -18.97
N LEU A 277 2.46 6.94 -17.77
CA LEU A 277 1.11 7.20 -17.27
C LEU A 277 1.21 8.16 -16.10
N ASN A 278 0.56 9.32 -16.20
CA ASN A 278 0.59 10.37 -15.19
C ASN A 278 -0.79 10.46 -14.53
N PHE A 279 -0.88 10.13 -13.25
CA PHE A 279 -2.05 10.38 -12.43
C PHE A 279 -1.93 11.79 -11.85
N LEU A 280 -2.67 12.75 -12.42
CA LEU A 280 -2.53 14.17 -12.13
C LEU A 280 -3.67 14.65 -11.24
N TRP A 281 -3.33 15.19 -10.06
CA TRP A 281 -4.29 15.96 -9.27
C TRP A 281 -4.57 17.31 -9.93
N VAL A 282 -3.57 17.91 -10.55
CA VAL A 282 -3.68 19.19 -11.25
C VAL A 282 -2.98 19.07 -12.58
N SER A 283 -3.66 19.42 -13.66
CA SER A 283 -3.06 19.47 -15.01
C SER A 283 -3.02 20.87 -15.61
N ASN A 284 -3.65 21.86 -14.95
CA ASN A 284 -3.87 23.21 -15.49
C ASN A 284 -3.96 24.27 -14.37
N GLY A 285 -3.02 24.25 -13.44
CA GLY A 285 -2.95 25.33 -12.45
C GLY A 285 -3.79 25.12 -11.18
N CYS A 286 -3.22 25.43 -10.03
CA CYS A 286 -3.94 25.82 -8.81
C CYS A 286 -3.05 26.74 -7.95
N GLU A 287 -3.67 27.53 -7.08
CA GLU A 287 -2.94 28.41 -6.16
C GLU A 287 -2.66 27.71 -4.84
N VAL A 288 -1.53 28.07 -4.21
CA VAL A 288 -1.24 27.65 -2.83
C VAL A 288 -1.86 28.68 -1.87
N PRO A 289 -2.68 28.26 -0.88
CA PRO A 289 -3.29 29.19 0.07
C PRO A 289 -2.24 30.02 0.83
N ARG A 290 -2.46 31.34 0.92
CA ARG A 290 -1.54 32.26 1.59
C ARG A 290 -1.28 31.83 3.04
N GLY A 291 -0.01 31.69 3.39
CA GLY A 291 0.42 31.32 4.75
C GLY A 291 0.16 29.85 5.14
N GLY A 292 -0.20 29.00 4.18
CA GLY A 292 -0.43 27.58 4.39
C GLY A 292 0.29 26.71 3.36
N TYR A 293 -0.36 25.60 3.00
CA TYR A 293 0.12 24.65 2.00
C TYR A 293 -1.04 24.13 1.16
N GLN A 294 -0.74 23.62 -0.02
CA GLN A 294 -1.67 22.86 -0.85
C GLN A 294 -1.36 21.38 -0.71
N ALA A 295 -2.36 20.59 -0.29
CA ALA A 295 -2.21 19.15 -0.12
C ALA A 295 -2.88 18.36 -1.23
N PHE A 296 -2.24 17.26 -1.62
CA PHE A 296 -2.80 16.25 -2.51
C PHE A 296 -2.55 14.86 -1.93
N ASN A 297 -3.53 13.98 -2.01
CA ASN A 297 -3.42 12.62 -1.49
C ASN A 297 -4.40 11.71 -2.22
N SER A 298 -3.96 10.52 -2.61
CA SER A 298 -4.82 9.57 -3.32
C SER A 298 -4.29 8.15 -3.24
N PRO A 299 -5.17 7.15 -3.17
CA PRO A 299 -4.81 5.75 -3.21
C PRO A 299 -4.72 5.23 -4.66
N LEU A 300 -3.78 4.33 -4.88
CA LEU A 300 -3.59 3.56 -6.09
C LEU A 300 -3.38 2.10 -5.69
N VAL A 301 -3.95 1.17 -6.45
CA VAL A 301 -3.75 -0.27 -6.24
C VAL A 301 -3.29 -0.89 -7.54
N ILE A 302 -2.27 -1.75 -7.41
CA ILE A 302 -1.69 -2.48 -8.52
C ILE A 302 -1.85 -3.96 -8.20
N ALA A 303 -2.74 -4.63 -8.92
CA ALA A 303 -2.89 -6.08 -8.90
C ALA A 303 -1.89 -6.69 -9.89
N LEU A 304 -1.18 -7.72 -9.43
CA LEU A 304 -0.12 -8.40 -10.16
C LEU A 304 -0.41 -9.90 -10.21
N GLY A 305 0.14 -10.60 -11.20
CA GLY A 305 -0.04 -12.04 -11.36
C GLY A 305 0.76 -12.56 -12.54
N LYS A 306 0.98 -13.87 -12.58
CA LYS A 306 1.70 -14.55 -13.68
C LYS A 306 0.82 -14.73 -14.90
N THR A 307 -0.49 -14.79 -14.70
CA THR A 307 -1.48 -15.01 -15.76
C THR A 307 -2.57 -13.95 -15.70
N GLU A 308 -3.27 -13.72 -16.81
CA GLU A 308 -4.43 -12.81 -16.84
C GLU A 308 -5.47 -13.18 -15.80
N SER A 309 -5.81 -14.46 -15.71
CA SER A 309 -6.79 -14.96 -14.75
C SER A 309 -6.37 -14.69 -13.31
N GLU A 310 -5.08 -14.74 -12.99
CA GLU A 310 -4.57 -14.46 -11.64
C GLU A 310 -4.64 -12.97 -11.32
N VAL A 311 -4.31 -12.10 -12.28
CA VAL A 311 -4.42 -10.65 -12.11
C VAL A 311 -5.87 -10.22 -11.94
N GLU A 312 -6.78 -10.74 -12.77
CA GLU A 312 -8.22 -10.47 -12.68
C GLU A 312 -8.80 -10.98 -11.34
N MET A 313 -8.36 -12.16 -10.88
CA MET A 313 -8.71 -12.71 -9.58
C MET A 313 -8.26 -11.80 -8.42
N ASN A 314 -6.99 -11.35 -8.45
CA ASN A 314 -6.43 -10.46 -7.43
C ASN A 314 -7.14 -9.10 -7.40
N TRP A 315 -7.43 -8.55 -8.59
CA TRP A 315 -8.16 -7.31 -8.73
C TRP A 315 -9.62 -7.41 -8.25
N GLU A 316 -10.38 -8.41 -8.70
CA GLU A 316 -11.78 -8.59 -8.29
C GLU A 316 -11.91 -8.87 -6.79
N SER A 317 -10.92 -9.59 -6.20
CA SER A 317 -10.89 -9.78 -4.75
C SER A 317 -10.80 -8.45 -3.99
N TYR A 318 -10.08 -7.47 -4.54
CA TYR A 318 -9.95 -6.14 -3.95
C TYR A 318 -11.13 -5.22 -4.27
N SER A 319 -11.53 -5.13 -5.55
CA SER A 319 -12.46 -4.10 -6.06
C SER A 319 -13.93 -4.38 -5.74
N ASN A 320 -14.27 -5.65 -5.50
CA ASN A 320 -15.63 -6.11 -5.18
C ASN A 320 -15.67 -6.90 -3.85
N PRO A 321 -15.37 -6.26 -2.71
CA PRO A 321 -15.41 -6.92 -1.39
C PRO A 321 -16.82 -7.43 -1.09
N LYS A 322 -16.93 -8.67 -0.62
CA LYS A 322 -18.19 -9.25 -0.11
C LYS A 322 -18.20 -9.20 1.40
N LYS A 323 -19.31 -8.74 2.00
CA LYS A 323 -19.50 -8.67 3.46
C LYS A 323 -19.44 -10.10 4.03
N PRO A 324 -18.53 -10.41 4.97
CA PRO A 324 -18.55 -11.69 5.65
C PRO A 324 -19.64 -11.72 6.72
N VAL A 325 -20.00 -12.92 7.18
CA VAL A 325 -20.95 -13.11 8.28
C VAL A 325 -20.18 -13.42 9.56
N ALA A 326 -20.21 -12.50 10.53
CA ALA A 326 -19.64 -12.74 11.85
C ALA A 326 -20.64 -13.51 12.74
N ILE A 327 -20.29 -14.75 13.10
CA ILE A 327 -21.04 -15.58 14.05
C ILE A 327 -20.61 -15.25 15.49
N GLN A 328 -19.31 -15.00 15.68
CA GLN A 328 -18.72 -14.49 16.92
C GLN A 328 -17.71 -13.39 16.60
N GLY A 329 -17.79 -12.28 17.35
CA GLY A 329 -17.12 -11.01 17.03
C GLY A 329 -17.98 -10.14 16.10
N ASP A 330 -17.41 -9.03 15.64
CA ASP A 330 -18.10 -8.05 14.80
C ASP A 330 -17.29 -7.76 13.54
N PHE A 331 -17.93 -7.87 12.37
CA PHE A 331 -17.39 -7.25 11.17
C PHE A 331 -17.64 -5.74 11.24
N ARG A 332 -16.57 -4.94 11.14
CA ARG A 332 -16.65 -3.48 11.20
C ARG A 332 -16.93 -2.92 9.80
N PHE A 333 -15.96 -3.05 8.90
CA PHE A 333 -16.03 -2.54 7.53
C PHE A 333 -14.92 -3.16 6.66
N TYR A 334 -14.97 -2.90 5.35
CA TYR A 334 -13.86 -3.19 4.45
C TYR A 334 -13.05 -1.91 4.22
N ASN A 335 -11.79 -1.92 4.64
CA ASN A 335 -10.85 -0.84 4.43
C ASN A 335 -10.37 -0.87 2.98
N GLU A 336 -10.97 -0.03 2.14
CA GLU A 336 -10.65 0.04 0.72
C GLU A 336 -9.25 0.61 0.45
N ILE A 337 -8.69 1.40 1.38
CA ILE A 337 -7.37 2.02 1.24
C ILE A 337 -6.25 0.97 1.27
N GLU A 338 -6.40 -0.06 2.10
CA GLU A 338 -5.45 -1.17 2.23
C GLU A 338 -5.96 -2.48 1.58
N GLY A 339 -7.25 -2.54 1.28
CA GLY A 339 -7.96 -3.73 0.82
C GLY A 339 -8.22 -4.78 1.90
N VAL A 340 -8.40 -4.38 3.16
CA VAL A 340 -8.43 -5.27 4.33
C VAL A 340 -9.82 -5.34 4.97
N TYR A 341 -10.25 -6.53 5.37
CA TYR A 341 -11.44 -6.72 6.18
C TYR A 341 -11.16 -6.40 7.65
N GLU A 342 -11.89 -5.47 8.24
CA GLU A 342 -11.71 -5.07 9.63
C GLU A 342 -12.71 -5.79 10.54
N ILE A 343 -12.20 -6.58 11.49
CA ILE A 343 -13.03 -7.46 12.33
C ILE A 343 -12.63 -7.27 13.80
N ASP A 344 -13.60 -7.02 14.68
CA ASP A 344 -13.40 -6.91 16.11
C ASP A 344 -13.70 -8.23 16.82
N SER A 345 -12.69 -8.79 17.51
CA SER A 345 -12.88 -10.00 18.33
C SER A 345 -13.61 -9.72 19.64
N LYS A 346 -13.70 -8.46 20.07
CA LYS A 346 -14.20 -8.03 21.38
C LYS A 346 -13.53 -8.77 22.56
N GLY A 347 -12.27 -9.14 22.41
CA GLY A 347 -11.50 -9.88 23.42
C GLY A 347 -11.95 -11.33 23.62
N LYS A 348 -12.73 -11.89 22.69
CA LYS A 348 -13.32 -13.24 22.74
C LYS A 348 -12.88 -14.07 21.53
N PRO A 349 -13.10 -15.41 21.54
CA PRO A 349 -12.99 -16.20 20.33
C PRO A 349 -13.78 -15.60 19.17
N LEU A 350 -13.24 -15.75 17.96
CA LEU A 350 -13.81 -15.23 16.74
C LEU A 350 -14.31 -16.38 15.87
N GLU A 351 -15.45 -16.19 15.20
CA GLU A 351 -15.93 -17.07 14.14
C GLU A 351 -16.59 -16.22 13.04
N VAL A 352 -15.99 -16.20 11.86
CA VAL A 352 -16.43 -15.40 10.72
C VAL A 352 -16.48 -16.28 9.48
N ILE A 353 -17.57 -16.19 8.72
CA ILE A 353 -17.79 -16.93 7.49
C ILE A 353 -17.60 -15.98 6.31
N PHE A 354 -16.64 -16.32 5.45
CA PHE A 354 -16.47 -15.70 4.15
C PHE A 354 -17.17 -16.57 3.11
N ASP A 355 -18.14 -15.97 2.42
CA ASP A 355 -18.96 -16.67 1.45
C ASP A 355 -18.47 -16.41 0.02
N GLY A 356 -17.98 -17.47 -0.62
CA GLY A 356 -17.55 -17.45 -2.00
C GLY A 356 -18.43 -18.26 -2.93
N THR A 357 -19.64 -18.68 -2.52
CA THR A 357 -20.52 -19.51 -3.36
C THR A 357 -20.92 -18.83 -4.66
N GLU A 358 -21.06 -17.50 -4.63
CA GLU A 358 -21.40 -16.67 -5.80
C GLU A 358 -20.18 -16.02 -6.46
N ASN A 359 -18.96 -16.34 -6.02
CA ASN A 359 -17.76 -15.79 -6.63
C ASN A 359 -17.51 -16.45 -8.00
N LEU A 360 -17.18 -15.63 -9.00
CA LEU A 360 -16.79 -16.09 -10.32
C LEU A 360 -15.34 -16.62 -10.35
N THR A 361 -14.51 -16.11 -9.45
CA THR A 361 -13.08 -16.44 -9.31
C THR A 361 -12.74 -16.71 -7.85
N ASP A 362 -11.59 -17.34 -7.63
CA ASP A 362 -11.06 -17.47 -6.27
C ASP A 362 -10.72 -16.09 -5.70
N ARG A 363 -10.49 -15.99 -4.38
CA ARG A 363 -10.22 -14.70 -3.74
C ARG A 363 -9.17 -14.83 -2.66
N GLN A 364 -8.22 -13.90 -2.64
CA GLN A 364 -7.37 -13.71 -1.48
C GLN A 364 -8.10 -12.85 -0.44
N ILE A 365 -8.29 -13.40 0.76
CA ILE A 365 -8.83 -12.68 1.91
C ILE A 365 -7.66 -12.17 2.75
N VAL A 366 -7.73 -10.90 3.12
CA VAL A 366 -6.85 -10.27 4.11
C VAL A 366 -7.73 -9.65 5.17
N ALA A 367 -7.59 -10.06 6.42
CA ALA A 367 -8.39 -9.55 7.53
C ALA A 367 -7.50 -9.08 8.68
N ARG A 368 -7.77 -7.88 9.18
CA ARG A 368 -7.19 -7.35 10.41
C ARG A 368 -8.18 -7.58 11.54
N ILE A 369 -7.70 -8.28 12.56
CA ILE A 369 -8.45 -8.70 13.73
C ILE A 369 -8.06 -7.81 14.91
N TRP A 370 -9.04 -7.17 15.52
CA TRP A 370 -8.87 -6.20 16.60
C TRP A 370 -9.21 -6.75 17.98
N ASN A 371 -8.68 -6.07 18.99
CA ASN A 371 -9.03 -6.15 20.40
C ASN A 371 -8.95 -7.56 20.99
N PHE A 372 -8.05 -8.43 20.55
CA PHE A 372 -7.88 -9.68 21.27
C PHE A 372 -7.32 -9.43 22.69
N LYS A 373 -7.58 -10.40 23.56
CA LYS A 373 -7.18 -10.37 24.96
C LYS A 373 -5.69 -10.70 25.01
N GLY A 374 -4.82 -9.69 24.98
CA GLY A 374 -3.36 -9.86 24.79
C GLY A 374 -2.62 -10.79 25.78
N SER A 375 -3.29 -11.48 26.69
CA SER A 375 -2.70 -12.62 27.41
C SER A 375 -2.85 -13.94 26.63
N GLY A 376 -1.76 -14.70 26.46
CA GLY A 376 -1.79 -16.06 25.92
C GLY A 376 -1.27 -16.18 24.48
N GLY A 377 -1.54 -17.31 23.84
CA GLY A 377 -1.38 -17.54 22.39
C GLY A 377 -2.73 -17.39 21.66
N TYR A 378 -2.68 -17.16 20.35
CA TYR A 378 -3.85 -17.27 19.47
C TYR A 378 -3.55 -18.24 18.35
N GLU A 379 -4.55 -19.07 18.02
CA GLU A 379 -4.53 -19.92 16.85
C GLU A 379 -5.63 -19.45 15.89
N PHE A 380 -5.26 -19.25 14.63
CA PHE A 380 -6.19 -18.97 13.55
C PHE A 380 -6.34 -20.19 12.67
N LYS A 381 -7.59 -20.53 12.34
CA LYS A 381 -7.91 -21.65 11.46
C LYS A 381 -8.93 -21.22 10.42
N ALA A 382 -8.67 -21.52 9.14
CA ALA A 382 -9.63 -21.43 8.05
C ALA A 382 -10.08 -22.85 7.69
N ASP A 383 -11.34 -23.19 7.94
CA ASP A 383 -11.89 -24.55 7.78
C ASP A 383 -11.03 -25.63 8.46
N GLY A 384 -10.56 -25.33 9.67
CA GLY A 384 -9.74 -26.23 10.48
C GLY A 384 -8.25 -26.25 10.11
N GLN A 385 -7.85 -25.67 8.98
CA GLN A 385 -6.45 -25.55 8.57
C GLN A 385 -5.79 -24.33 9.23
N PRO A 386 -4.60 -24.47 9.84
CA PRO A 386 -3.88 -23.34 10.41
C PRO A 386 -3.63 -22.22 9.40
N VAL A 387 -3.82 -20.97 9.83
CA VAL A 387 -3.55 -19.77 9.05
C VAL A 387 -2.43 -18.98 9.73
N LEU A 388 -1.41 -18.62 8.95
CA LEU A 388 -0.35 -17.74 9.43
C LEU A 388 -0.92 -16.36 9.73
N TYR A 389 -0.39 -15.69 10.75
CA TYR A 389 -0.78 -14.35 11.11
C TYR A 389 0.43 -13.52 11.53
N SER A 390 0.31 -12.20 11.41
CA SER A 390 1.31 -11.24 11.90
C SER A 390 0.66 -10.40 12.98
N LEU A 391 1.31 -10.25 14.13
CA LEU A 391 0.89 -9.31 15.17
C LEU A 391 1.24 -7.89 14.72
N LEU A 392 0.39 -6.91 15.03
CA LEU A 392 0.53 -5.55 14.48
C LEU A 392 0.90 -4.48 15.51
N ASN A 393 0.79 -4.74 16.81
CA ASN A 393 0.93 -3.67 17.80
C ASN A 393 1.38 -4.17 19.18
N ASP A 394 1.79 -3.24 20.05
CA ASP A 394 2.23 -3.47 21.43
C ASP A 394 1.23 -2.87 22.45
N GLY A 395 0.09 -3.54 22.62
CA GLY A 395 -0.94 -3.16 23.59
C GLY A 395 -2.06 -2.29 23.03
N ASP A 396 -2.35 -1.20 23.73
CA ASP A 396 -3.35 -0.20 23.33
C ASP A 396 -2.78 0.89 22.41
N LEU A 397 -1.46 0.92 22.26
CA LEU A 397 -0.82 1.66 21.19
C LEU A 397 -1.25 1.01 19.87
N ILE A 398 -2.08 1.73 19.14
CA ILE A 398 -2.16 1.55 17.70
C ILE A 398 -0.94 2.30 17.21
N ASP A 399 -0.01 1.60 16.58
CA ASP A 399 1.07 2.27 15.86
C ASP A 399 0.38 3.14 14.82
N ASP A 400 0.39 4.46 15.04
CA ASP A 400 0.02 5.37 13.98
C ASP A 400 1.24 5.38 13.06
N PRO A 401 1.15 4.80 11.85
CA PRO A 401 2.27 4.76 10.92
C PRO A 401 2.78 6.16 10.55
N MET A 402 2.09 7.22 10.98
CA MET A 402 2.38 8.60 10.66
C MET A 402 3.01 9.42 11.78
N VAL A 403 2.78 9.10 13.05
CA VAL A 403 3.38 9.83 14.18
C VAL A 403 4.36 8.89 14.86
N PHE A 404 5.63 9.27 14.90
CA PHE A 404 6.62 8.55 15.71
C PHE A 404 6.24 8.70 17.18
N ILE A 405 5.49 7.74 17.69
CA ILE A 405 5.19 7.63 19.09
C ILE A 405 6.32 6.81 19.70
N LYS A 406 7.39 7.47 20.15
CA LYS A 406 8.39 6.84 21.03
C LYS A 406 7.73 6.60 22.39
N LYS A 407 6.94 5.54 22.50
CA LYS A 407 6.37 5.08 23.77
C LYS A 407 6.76 3.64 24.00
N GLU A 408 6.97 3.32 25.27
CA GLU A 408 7.15 1.94 25.71
C GLU A 408 5.88 1.14 25.40
N ALA A 409 6.07 -0.13 25.04
CA ALA A 409 4.98 -1.09 24.84
C ALA A 409 4.01 -1.02 26.02
N THR A 410 2.74 -0.72 25.74
CA THR A 410 1.71 -0.59 26.78
C THR A 410 1.17 -1.94 27.25
N GLY A 411 1.52 -3.01 26.54
CA GLY A 411 1.09 -4.36 26.83
C GLY A 411 1.36 -5.28 25.65
N PRO A 412 0.92 -6.54 25.74
CA PRO A 412 0.99 -7.48 24.64
C PRO A 412 0.13 -7.04 23.46
N ALA A 413 0.43 -7.57 22.27
CA ALA A 413 -0.35 -7.30 21.08
C ALA A 413 -1.86 -7.49 21.30
N ARG A 414 -2.65 -6.70 20.58
CA ARG A 414 -4.12 -6.72 20.55
C ARG A 414 -4.68 -6.74 19.13
N GLN A 415 -3.80 -6.68 18.12
CA GLN A 415 -4.14 -6.71 16.71
C GLN A 415 -3.28 -7.68 15.91
N ALA A 416 -3.90 -8.32 14.92
CA ALA A 416 -3.25 -9.27 14.04
C ALA A 416 -3.81 -9.15 12.63
N ILE A 417 -2.99 -9.46 11.63
CA ILE A 417 -3.43 -9.64 10.26
C ILE A 417 -3.30 -11.10 9.85
N VAL A 418 -4.38 -11.63 9.30
CA VAL A 418 -4.47 -12.98 8.74
C VAL A 418 -4.73 -12.87 7.26
N SER A 419 -4.21 -13.84 6.50
CA SER A 419 -4.51 -13.95 5.08
C SER A 419 -4.68 -15.40 4.67
N PHE A 420 -5.68 -15.67 3.84
CA PHE A 420 -5.99 -17.00 3.36
C PHE A 420 -6.76 -16.96 2.04
N HIS A 421 -6.71 -18.09 1.33
CA HIS A 421 -7.39 -18.27 0.06
C HIS A 421 -8.87 -18.68 0.28
N LEU A 422 -9.79 -18.00 -0.41
CA LEU A 422 -11.21 -18.33 -0.50
C LEU A 422 -11.49 -18.88 -1.91
N PRO A 423 -11.60 -20.21 -2.08
CA PRO A 423 -11.92 -20.80 -3.37
C PRO A 423 -13.32 -20.39 -3.84
N LYS A 424 -13.50 -20.24 -5.15
CA LYS A 424 -14.81 -20.05 -5.77
C LYS A 424 -15.75 -21.20 -5.44
N GLY A 425 -17.02 -20.89 -5.25
CA GLY A 425 -18.06 -21.88 -4.94
C GLY A 425 -18.02 -22.41 -3.50
N LYS A 426 -17.13 -21.91 -2.63
CA LYS A 426 -16.98 -22.41 -1.25
C LYS A 426 -17.26 -21.32 -0.22
N LYS A 427 -17.67 -21.75 0.97
CA LYS A 427 -17.63 -20.92 2.18
C LYS A 427 -16.43 -21.34 3.01
N ILE A 428 -15.69 -20.37 3.53
CA ILE A 428 -14.59 -20.63 4.45
C ILE A 428 -14.93 -20.01 5.80
N LYS A 429 -14.78 -20.80 6.86
CA LYS A 429 -14.96 -20.37 8.24
C LYS A 429 -13.61 -20.06 8.87
N LEU A 430 -13.35 -18.78 9.11
CA LEU A 430 -12.24 -18.30 9.90
C LEU A 430 -12.59 -18.40 11.39
N LYS A 431 -11.78 -19.11 12.17
CA LYS A 431 -11.86 -19.16 13.63
C LYS A 431 -10.59 -18.62 14.27
N MET A 432 -10.76 -17.90 15.37
CA MET A 432 -9.69 -17.54 16.30
C MET A 432 -10.00 -18.12 17.67
N GLN A 433 -9.04 -18.79 18.29
CA GLN A 433 -9.16 -19.30 19.66
C GLN A 433 -7.93 -18.95 20.47
N ALA A 434 -8.14 -18.66 21.77
CA ALA A 434 -7.06 -18.46 22.70
C ALA A 434 -6.41 -19.83 23.03
N THR A 435 -5.10 -19.84 23.09
CA THR A 435 -4.28 -21.01 23.43
C THR A 435 -3.32 -20.65 24.57
N ALA A 436 -2.77 -21.66 25.24
CA ALA A 436 -1.69 -21.43 26.17
C ALA A 436 -0.44 -20.99 25.39
N GLY A 437 0.22 -19.91 25.83
CA GLY A 437 1.41 -19.39 25.16
C GLY A 437 1.72 -17.95 25.51
N MET A 438 2.70 -17.38 24.81
CA MET A 438 3.04 -15.96 24.86
C MET A 438 2.91 -15.36 23.47
N GLN A 439 2.43 -14.11 23.39
CA GLN A 439 2.46 -13.29 22.20
C GLN A 439 3.48 -12.18 22.40
N LEU A 440 4.42 -12.10 21.47
CA LEU A 440 5.37 -11.02 21.39
C LEU A 440 5.25 -10.49 19.97
N THR A 441 4.94 -9.20 19.83
CA THR A 441 5.30 -8.51 18.60
C THR A 441 6.68 -7.90 18.78
N TYR A 442 7.39 -7.68 17.69
CA TYR A 442 8.64 -6.93 17.71
C TYR A 442 8.40 -5.66 16.90
N GLN A 443 8.24 -4.53 17.57
CA GLN A 443 8.38 -3.25 16.87
C GLN A 443 9.86 -3.07 16.51
N MET A 444 10.15 -3.00 15.21
CA MET A 444 11.42 -2.47 14.76
C MET A 444 11.38 -0.95 14.89
N TYR A 445 11.51 -0.42 16.11
CA TYR A 445 12.03 0.93 16.27
C TYR A 445 13.53 0.85 16.08
N SER A 446 13.94 0.83 14.81
CA SER A 446 15.34 0.94 14.47
C SER A 446 15.76 2.39 14.65
N GLU A 447 16.58 2.68 15.66
CA GLU A 447 17.34 3.93 15.71
C GLU A 447 18.39 4.03 14.58
N LEU A 448 18.49 3.03 13.68
CA LEU A 448 19.34 3.13 12.48
C LEU A 448 18.79 4.13 11.43
N GLU A 449 17.62 4.74 11.65
CA GLU A 449 16.94 5.67 10.73
C GLU A 449 17.03 7.16 11.13
N THR A 450 18.00 7.53 11.97
CA THR A 450 18.39 8.94 12.16
C THR A 450 19.84 9.15 11.74
N TYR A 451 20.04 9.50 10.46
CA TYR A 451 21.22 10.24 10.00
C TYR A 451 20.78 11.33 9.03
#